data_AF-A0A852WZT0-F1
#
_entry.id   AF-A0A852WZT0-F1
#
_cell.length_a   1.000
_cell.length_b   1.000
_cell.length_c   1.000
_cell.angle_alpha   90.00
_cell.angle_beta   90.00
_cell.angle_gamma   90.00
#
_symmetry.space_group_name_H-M   'P 1'
#
loop_
_entity.id
_entity.type
_entity.pdbx_description
1 polymer ?
#
loop_
_entity_poly.entity_id
_entity_poly.type
_entity_poly.pdbx_seq_one_letter_code
_entity_poly.pdbx_strand_id
1 'polypeptide(L)'
;MATNLRLPDDLAQALRDEAARLGQSQQTLVRQAIAEKLGLSSGETPLQVAVRQGLVAAPSPFQNPPPPLRLGGDQTSLDLLDREDRE
;
A
#
# COMPACT_ATOMS: atom_id res chain seq x y z
N MET A 1 -17.82 -22.55 13.96
CA MET A 1 -19.09 -22.98 13.34
C MET A 1 -18.90 -23.07 11.83
N ALA A 2 -19.53 -24.06 11.19
CA ALA A 2 -19.48 -24.22 9.73
C ALA A 2 -20.68 -23.49 9.11
N THR A 3 -20.41 -22.60 8.16
CA THR A 3 -21.44 -21.91 7.37
C THR A 3 -21.41 -22.51 5.97
N ASN A 4 -22.50 -23.13 5.54
CA ASN A 4 -22.62 -23.67 4.19
C ASN A 4 -23.02 -22.55 3.23
N LEU A 5 -22.03 -21.99 2.54
CA LEU A 5 -22.25 -20.99 1.50
C LEU A 5 -22.50 -21.69 0.16
N ARG A 6 -23.58 -21.30 -0.53
CA ARG A 6 -23.80 -21.69 -1.92
C ARG A 6 -23.11 -20.65 -2.80
N LEU A 7 -21.98 -21.02 -3.38
CA LEU A 7 -21.22 -20.17 -4.29
C LEU A 7 -21.46 -20.64 -5.73
N PRO A 8 -21.58 -19.71 -6.69
CA PRO A 8 -21.39 -20.02 -8.10
C PRO A 8 -20.05 -20.72 -8.37
N ASP A 9 -19.99 -21.60 -9.37
CA ASP A 9 -18.81 -22.46 -9.63
C ASP A 9 -17.56 -21.66 -9.97
N ASP A 10 -17.71 -20.55 -10.70
CA ASP A 10 -16.64 -19.61 -11.03
C ASP A 10 -16.07 -18.93 -9.77
N LEU A 11 -16.93 -18.49 -8.86
CA LEU A 11 -16.52 -17.90 -7.60
C LEU A 11 -15.86 -18.93 -6.67
N ALA A 12 -16.37 -20.16 -6.65
CA ALA A 12 -15.75 -21.25 -5.90
C ALA A 12 -14.35 -21.57 -6.42
N GLN A 13 -14.16 -21.54 -7.75
CA GLN A 13 -12.84 -21.74 -8.36
C GLN A 13 -11.90 -20.58 -8.03
N ALA A 14 -12.34 -19.33 -8.18
CA ALA A 14 -11.53 -18.16 -7.85
C ALA A 14 -11.08 -18.17 -6.38
N LEU A 15 -11.97 -18.58 -5.46
CA LEU A 15 -11.63 -18.71 -4.04
C LEU A 15 -10.58 -19.81 -3.79
N ARG A 16 -10.64 -20.94 -4.50
CA ARG A 16 -9.63 -22.00 -4.43
C ARG A 16 -8.27 -21.52 -4.91
N ASP A 17 -8.24 -20.81 -6.03
CA ASP A 17 -7.00 -20.31 -6.63
C ASP A 17 -6.33 -19.27 -5.71
N GLU A 18 -7.13 -18.36 -5.15
CA GLU A 18 -6.61 -17.34 -4.22
C GLU A 18 -6.12 -17.95 -2.91
N ALA A 19 -6.82 -18.97 -2.39
CA ALA A 19 -6.39 -19.74 -1.22
C ALA A 19 -5.03 -20.42 -1.47
N ALA A 20 -4.84 -21.03 -2.64
CA ALA A 20 -3.57 -21.64 -3.04
C ALA A 20 -2.46 -20.59 -3.19
N ARG A 21 -2.76 -19.45 -3.83
CA ARG A 21 -1.81 -18.35 -4.04
C ARG A 21 -1.29 -17.76 -2.72
N LEU A 22 -2.16 -17.62 -1.72
CA LEU A 22 -1.83 -17.06 -0.41
C LEU A 22 -1.36 -18.09 0.61
N GLY A 23 -1.44 -19.39 0.30
CA GLY A 23 -1.14 -20.47 1.25
C GLY A 23 -2.10 -20.50 2.45
N GLN A 24 -3.33 -20.02 2.26
CA GLN A 24 -4.35 -19.91 3.31
C GLN A 24 -5.52 -20.86 3.08
N SER A 25 -6.29 -21.16 4.13
CA SER A 25 -7.53 -21.92 3.95
C SER A 25 -8.61 -21.04 3.32
N GLN A 26 -9.45 -21.63 2.45
CA GLN A 26 -10.61 -20.94 1.86
C GLN A 26 -11.53 -20.34 2.93
N GLN A 27 -11.72 -21.04 4.07
CA GLN A 27 -12.52 -20.53 5.17
C GLN A 27 -11.89 -19.32 5.86
N THR A 28 -10.55 -19.24 5.91
CA THR A 28 -9.83 -18.09 6.45
C THR A 28 -10.10 -16.87 5.57
N LEU A 29 -9.96 -17.01 4.24
CA LEU A 29 -10.23 -15.94 3.29
C LEU A 29 -11.67 -15.44 3.36
N VAL A 30 -12.64 -16.36 3.40
CA VAL A 30 -14.06 -15.99 3.52
C VAL A 30 -14.32 -15.27 4.83
N ARG A 31 -13.77 -15.75 5.96
CA ARG A 31 -13.93 -15.08 7.26
C ARG A 31 -13.31 -13.69 7.26
N GLN A 32 -12.13 -13.53 6.69
CA GLN A 32 -11.45 -12.24 6.57
C GLN A 32 -12.26 -11.28 5.70
N ALA A 33 -12.66 -11.70 4.50
CA ALA A 33 -13.45 -10.86 3.59
C ALA A 33 -14.79 -10.42 4.20
N ILE A 34 -15.47 -11.31 4.93
CA ILE A 34 -16.70 -10.96 5.65
C ILE A 34 -16.41 -9.99 6.79
N ALA A 35 -15.35 -10.23 7.58
CA ALA A 35 -14.97 -9.34 8.67
C ALA A 35 -14.61 -7.94 8.15
N GLU A 36 -13.90 -7.84 7.02
CA GLU A 36 -13.59 -6.58 6.36
C GLU A 36 -14.84 -5.89 5.84
N LYS A 37 -15.71 -6.64 5.14
CA LYS A 37 -16.96 -6.09 4.60
C LYS A 37 -17.92 -5.57 5.68
N LEU A 38 -17.91 -6.20 6.85
CA LEU A 38 -18.73 -5.82 8.01
C LEU A 38 -18.02 -4.83 8.95
N GLY A 39 -16.78 -4.42 8.65
CA GLY A 39 -16.00 -3.52 9.50
C GLY A 39 -15.62 -4.12 10.87
N LEU A 40 -15.64 -5.44 11.00
CA LEU A 40 -15.34 -6.19 12.23
C LEU A 40 -13.85 -6.55 12.34
N SER A 41 -13.15 -6.65 11.21
CA SER A 41 -11.69 -6.63 11.22
C SER A 41 -11.24 -5.18 11.30
N SER A 42 -10.34 -4.89 12.24
CA SER A 42 -9.45 -3.74 12.17
C SER A 42 -8.53 -3.93 10.96
N GLY A 43 -9.06 -3.79 9.74
CA GLY A 43 -8.32 -3.87 8.48
C GLY A 43 -7.36 -2.70 8.30
N GLU A 44 -7.34 -1.75 9.26
CA GLU A 44 -6.28 -0.78 9.36
C GLU A 44 -5.00 -1.47 9.80
N THR A 45 -4.07 -1.57 8.86
CA THR A 45 -2.66 -1.79 9.18
C THR A 45 -2.19 -0.79 10.23
N PRO A 46 -1.17 -1.12 11.06
CA PRO A 46 -0.61 -0.17 12.03
C PRO A 46 -0.25 1.19 11.41
N LEU A 47 0.20 1.19 10.16
CA LEU A 47 0.47 2.41 9.39
C LEU A 47 -0.80 3.23 9.14
N GLN A 48 -1.90 2.60 8.71
CA GLN A 48 -3.18 3.28 8.49
C GLN A 48 -3.74 3.87 9.79
N VAL A 49 -3.58 3.16 10.91
CA VAL A 49 -3.93 3.69 12.25
C VAL A 49 -3.11 4.94 12.57
N ALA A 50 -1.79 4.88 12.36
CA ALA A 50 -0.88 5.98 12.66
C ALA A 50 -1.14 7.22 11.77
N VAL A 51 -1.45 7.01 10.49
CA VAL A 51 -1.84 8.09 9.56
C VAL A 51 -3.15 8.74 10.00
N ARG A 52 -4.18 7.94 10.34
CA ARG A 52 -5.48 8.45 10.80
C ARG A 52 -5.36 9.26 12.11
N GLN A 53 -4.47 8.85 13.00
CA GLN A 53 -4.19 9.54 14.27
C GLN A 53 -3.32 10.80 14.09
N GLY A 54 -2.83 11.08 12.89
CA GLY A 54 -1.92 12.21 12.63
C GLY A 54 -0.53 12.03 13.22
N LEU A 55 -0.16 10.80 13.63
CA LEU A 55 1.17 10.49 14.17
C LEU A 55 2.23 10.47 13.06
N VAL A 56 1.83 10.11 11.84
CA VAL A 56 2.68 10.07 10.65
C VAL A 56 1.92 10.58 9.43
N ALA A 57 2.64 11.14 8.46
CA ALA A 57 2.05 11.53 7.18
C ALA A 57 1.69 10.30 6.34
N ALA A 58 0.70 10.46 5.45
CA ALA A 58 0.36 9.42 4.49
C ALA A 58 1.57 9.13 3.57
N PRO A 59 1.84 7.84 3.24
CA PRO A 59 2.94 7.51 2.35
C PRO A 59 2.71 8.09 0.96
N SER A 60 3.74 8.71 0.40
CA SER A 60 3.77 9.11 -1.00
C SER A 60 4.26 7.94 -1.88
N PRO A 61 3.88 7.89 -3.17
CA PRO A 61 4.46 6.94 -4.11
C PRO A 61 5.98 7.04 -4.11
N PHE A 62 6.66 5.89 -4.24
CA PHE A 62 8.11 5.86 -4.36
C PHE A 62 8.54 6.69 -5.57
N GLN A 63 9.47 7.61 -5.35
CA GLN A 63 10.12 8.38 -6.40
C GLN A 63 11.57 7.95 -6.48
N ASN A 64 12.05 7.69 -7.70
CA ASN A 64 13.47 7.45 -7.95
C ASN A 64 14.10 8.75 -8.47
N PRO A 65 14.61 9.63 -7.60
CA PRO A 65 15.20 10.88 -8.04
C PRO A 65 16.44 10.62 -8.91
N PRO A 66 16.70 11.45 -9.92
CA PRO A 66 17.95 11.38 -10.67
C PRO A 66 19.15 11.53 -9.73
N PRO A 67 20.32 10.95 -10.07
CA PRO A 67 21.52 11.12 -9.28
C PRO A 67 21.88 12.61 -9.15
N PRO A 68 22.43 13.03 -7.99
CA PRO A 68 22.78 14.42 -7.76
C PRO A 68 23.86 14.88 -8.74
N LEU A 69 23.70 16.10 -9.25
CA LEU A 69 24.72 16.79 -10.03
C LEU A 69 25.98 16.99 -9.18
N ARG A 70 27.13 16.61 -9.71
CA ARG A 70 28.43 16.94 -9.11
C ARG A 70 28.92 18.23 -9.74
N LEU A 71 29.02 19.27 -8.92
CA LEU A 71 29.63 20.55 -9.32
C LEU A 71 31.15 20.41 -9.35
N GLY A 72 31.79 21.10 -10.30
CA GLY A 72 33.26 21.24 -10.29
C GLY A 72 33.73 22.01 -9.07
N GLY A 73 35.02 21.90 -8.71
CA GLY A 73 35.59 22.52 -7.50
C GLY A 73 35.41 24.04 -7.41
N ASP A 74 35.20 24.70 -8.54
CA ASP A 74 35.04 26.15 -8.66
C ASP A 74 33.58 26.58 -8.88
N GLN A 75 32.63 25.62 -8.88
CA GLN A 75 31.20 25.89 -9.07
C GLN A 75 30.45 25.78 -7.75
N THR A 76 29.63 26.78 -7.48
CA THR A 76 28.74 26.84 -6.32
C THR A 76 27.31 26.49 -6.73
N SER A 77 26.47 26.10 -5.77
CA SER A 77 25.04 25.85 -6.03
C SER A 77 24.30 27.08 -6.57
N LEU A 78 24.85 28.27 -6.34
CA LEU A 78 24.33 29.55 -6.83
C LEU A 78 24.56 29.72 -8.35
N ASP A 79 25.57 29.05 -8.90
CA ASP A 79 25.87 29.07 -10.33
C ASP A 79 24.91 28.18 -11.14
N LEU A 80 24.11 27.35 -10.47
CA LEU A 80 23.04 26.55 -11.08
C LEU A 80 21.71 27.28 -11.16
N LEU A 81 21.58 28.45 -10.51
CA LEU A 81 20.34 29.23 -10.49
C LEU A 81 20.31 30.19 -11.68
N ASP A 82 19.21 30.12 -12.43
CA ASP A 82 18.91 31.10 -13.47
C ASP A 82 18.66 32.49 -12.85
N ARG A 83 18.75 33.54 -13.66
CA ARG A 83 18.68 34.93 -13.18
C ARG A 83 17.37 35.24 -12.42
N GLU A 84 16.30 34.52 -12.74
CA GLU A 84 14.96 34.66 -12.17
C GLU A 84 14.81 33.92 -10.83
N ASP A 85 15.66 32.93 -10.54
CA ASP A 85 15.62 32.10 -9.32
C ASP A 85 16.48 32.66 -8.17
N ARG A 86 17.07 33.85 -8.35
CA ARG A 86 18.00 34.48 -7.39
C ARG A 86 17.33 35.50 -6.45
N GLU A 87 16.05 35.80 -6.64
CA GLU A 87 15.26 36.72 -5.82
C GLU A 87 14.52 35.98 -4.69
#